data_AF-A0A7K1CCN7-F1
#
_entry.id   AF-A0A7K1CCN7-F1
#
_cell.length_a   1.000
_cell.length_b   1.000
_cell.length_c   1.000
_cell.angle_alpha   90.00
_cell.angle_beta   90.00
_cell.angle_gamma   90.00
#
_symmetry.space_group_name_H-M   'P 1'
#
loop_
_entity.id
_entity.type
_entity.pdbx_description
1 polymer ?
#
loop_
_entity_poly.entity_id
_entity_poly.type
_entity_poly.pdbx_seq_one_letter_code
_entity_poly.pdbx_strand_id
1 'polypeptide(L)' 'RILRFEIQANAFCHQMVRSIVGTLVDVGLGKMSPGAISGVLRSRERTSAGTVAPPQGLTLWEVGYPDGPAPKRTARGG' A
#
# COMPACT_ATOMS: atom_id res chain seq x y z
N ARG A 1 14.69 -11.31 7.00
CA ARG A 1 13.67 -10.41 7.62
C ARG A 1 12.60 -10.13 6.58
N ILE A 2 11.33 -10.21 6.94
CA ILE A 2 10.19 -9.96 6.02
C ILE A 2 9.64 -8.57 6.31
N LEU A 3 9.27 -7.81 5.27
CA LEU A 3 8.52 -6.56 5.40
C LEU A 3 7.06 -6.84 5.07
N ARG A 4 6.14 -6.44 5.95
CA ARG A 4 4.70 -6.52 5.74
C ARG A 4 4.14 -5.11 5.62
N PHE A 5 3.30 -4.89 4.61
CA PHE A 5 2.55 -3.65 4.42
C PHE A 5 1.09 -3.92 4.75
N GLU A 6 0.54 -3.21 5.73
CA GLU A 6 -0.87 -3.27 6.09
C GLU A 6 -1.54 -1.98 5.61
N ILE A 7 -2.53 -2.10 4.71
CA ILE A 7 -3.20 -0.96 4.09
C ILE A 7 -4.71 -1.12 4.30
N GLN A 8 -5.32 -0.12 4.92
CA GLN A 8 -6.75 -0.05 5.19
C GLN A 8 -7.36 1.16 4.50
N ALA A 9 -8.51 0.98 3.85
CA ALA A 9 -9.31 2.04 3.24
C ALA A 9 -10.79 1.63 3.20
N ASN A 10 -11.67 2.61 2.97
CA ASN A 10 -13.09 2.37 2.70
C ASN A 10 -13.34 1.74 1.32
N ALA A 11 -12.50 2.06 0.34
CA ALA A 11 -12.51 1.47 -0.99
C ALA A 11 -11.12 1.57 -1.62
N PHE A 12 -10.84 0.69 -2.59
CA PHE A 12 -9.60 0.68 -3.36
C PHE A 12 -9.91 0.75 -4.85
N CYS A 13 -9.19 1.61 -5.59
CA CYS A 13 -9.23 1.60 -7.05
C CYS A 13 -8.43 0.41 -7.61
N HIS A 14 -8.67 0.08 -8.88
CA HIS A 14 -7.93 -0.97 -9.57
C HIS A 14 -6.41 -0.75 -9.47
N GLN A 15 -5.69 -1.76 -8.97
CA GLN A 15 -4.24 -1.76 -8.74
C GLN A 15 -3.70 -0.77 -7.69
N MET A 16 -4.56 -0.08 -6.93
CA MET A 16 -4.14 0.95 -5.96
C MET A 16 -3.11 0.42 -4.95
N VAL A 17 -3.44 -0.67 -4.24
CA VAL A 17 -2.57 -1.26 -3.22
C VAL A 17 -1.22 -1.69 -3.80
N ARG A 18 -1.24 -2.37 -4.95
CA ARG A 18 -0.02 -2.85 -5.62
C ARG A 18 0.88 -1.71 -6.11
N SER A 19 0.29 -0.58 -6.54
CA SER A 19 1.07 0.61 -6.90
C SER A 19 1.67 1.33 -5.71
N ILE A 20 0.95 1.42 -4.59
CA ILE A 20 1.48 1.98 -3.35
C ILE A 20 2.69 1.17 -2.88
N VAL A 21 2.53 -0.15 -2.73
CA VAL A 21 3.61 -1.03 -2.28
C VAL A 21 4.80 -0.99 -3.23
N GLY A 22 4.55 -1.02 -4.54
CA GLY A 22 5.58 -0.93 -5.55
C GLY A 22 6.41 0.36 -5.48
N THR A 23 5.74 1.50 -5.30
CA THR A 23 6.41 2.80 -5.11
C THR A 23 7.25 2.82 -3.83
N LEU A 24 6.73 2.26 -2.73
CA LEU A 24 7.47 2.18 -1.46
C LEU A 24 8.70 1.28 -1.57
N VAL A 25 8.62 0.19 -2.33
CA VAL A 25 9.76 -0.69 -2.62
C VAL A 25 10.81 0.04 -3.47
N ASP A 26 10.40 0.78 -4.51
CA ASP A 26 11.34 1.56 -5.32
C ASP A 26 12.06 2.63 -4.48
N VAL A 27 11.38 3.25 -3.51
CA VAL A 27 12.01 4.16 -2.55
C VAL A 27 12.98 3.42 -1.62
N GLY A 28 12.58 2.27 -1.07
CA GLY A 28 13.43 1.45 -0.20
C GLY A 28 14.69 0.91 -0.89
N LEU A 29 14.63 0.72 -2.21
CA LEU A 29 15.76 0.34 -3.06
C LEU A 29 16.59 1.53 -3.56
N GLY A 30 16.21 2.77 -3.23
CA GLY A 30 16.90 3.99 -3.67
C GLY A 30 16.67 4.38 -5.13
N LYS A 31 15.74 3.74 -5.84
CA LYS A 31 15.37 4.08 -7.22
C LYS A 31 14.53 5.36 -7.31
N MET A 32 13.87 5.72 -6.22
CA MET A 32 13.04 6.90 -6.10
C MET A 32 13.35 7.60 -4.78
N SER A 33 13.42 8.93 -4.77
CA SER A 33 13.64 9.65 -3.52
C SER A 33 12.37 9.61 -2.64
N PRO A 34 12.50 9.55 -1.30
CA PRO A 34 11.33 9.60 -0.41
C PRO A 34 10.47 10.85 -0.62
N GLY A 35 11.09 11.99 -0.94
CA GLY A 35 10.39 13.24 -1.24
C GLY A 35 9.56 13.22 -2.53
N ALA A 36 9.86 12.30 -3.46
CA ALA A 36 9.10 12.16 -4.69
C ALA A 36 7.67 11.65 -4.46
N ILE A 37 7.41 10.88 -3.38
CA ILE A 37 6.07 10.35 -3.07
C ILE A 37 5.04 11.47 -2.97
N SER A 38 5.38 12.59 -2.32
CA SER A 38 4.46 13.73 -2.23
C SER A 38 4.16 14.34 -3.59
N GLY A 39 5.12 14.29 -4.52
CA GLY A 39 4.92 14.67 -5.92
C GLY A 39 3.94 13.74 -6.64
N VAL A 40 4.10 12.42 -6.48
CA VAL A 40 3.18 11.41 -7.04
C VAL A 40 1.75 11.61 -6.57
N LEU A 41 1.55 11.85 -5.27
CA LEU A 41 0.22 12.07 -4.71
C LEU A 41 -0.41 13.37 -5.24
N ARG A 42 0.39 14.42 -5.43
CA ARG A 42 -0.08 15.71 -5.97
C ARG A 42 -0.36 15.66 -7.47
N SER A 43 0.40 14.90 -8.24
CA SER A 43 0.21 14.82 -9.69
C SER A 43 -1.12 14.18 -10.06
N ARG A 44 -1.64 13.28 -9.20
CA ARG A 44 -2.84 12.46 -9.47
C ARG A 44 -2.71 11.58 -10.72
N GLU A 45 -1.49 11.48 -11.26
CA GLU A 45 -1.18 10.76 -12.47
C GLU A 45 -0.56 9.41 -12.14
N ARG A 46 -1.18 8.34 -12.65
CA ARG A 46 -0.74 6.97 -12.35
C ARG A 46 0.68 6.68 -12.85
N THR A 47 1.08 7.33 -13.94
CA THR A 47 2.41 7.22 -14.54
C THR A 47 3.52 7.79 -13.64
N SER A 48 3.17 8.62 -12.66
CA SER A 48 4.12 9.15 -11.68
C SER A 48 4.46 8.13 -10.58
N ALA A 49 3.67 7.07 -10.41
CA ALA A 49 3.91 6.06 -9.39
C ALA A 49 4.99 5.05 -9.82
N GLY A 50 5.61 4.38 -8.85
CA GLY A 50 6.60 3.34 -9.09
C GLY A 50 6.03 2.07 -9.71
N THR A 51 6.90 1.10 -9.93
CA THR A 51 6.57 -0.18 -10.58
C THR A 51 5.46 -0.90 -9.83
N VAL A 52 4.43 -1.40 -10.51
CA VAL A 52 3.34 -2.14 -9.84
C VAL A 52 3.89 -3.43 -9.22
N ALA A 53 3.72 -3.60 -7.90
CA ALA A 53 4.19 -4.80 -7.19
C ALA A 53 3.55 -6.08 -7.76
N PRO A 54 4.20 -7.25 -7.74
CA PRO A 54 3.59 -8.53 -8.16
C PRO A 54 2.32 -8.89 -7.35
N PRO A 55 1.34 -9.61 -7.92
CA PRO A 55 0.06 -9.88 -7.25
C PRO A 55 0.14 -10.93 -6.14
N GLN A 56 1.14 -11.83 -6.17
CA GLN A 56 1.21 -13.02 -5.32
C GLN A 56 1.39 -12.69 -3.83
N GLY A 57 1.86 -11.48 -3.50
CA GLY A 57 2.05 -11.01 -2.13
C GLY A 57 0.87 -10.23 -1.54
N LEU A 58 -0.22 -10.05 -2.31
CA LEU A 58 -1.41 -9.32 -1.84
C LEU A 58 -2.47 -10.30 -1.34
N THR A 59 -2.99 -10.04 -0.14
CA THR A 59 -4.08 -10.83 0.46
C THR A 59 -5.07 -9.89 1.13
N LEU A 60 -6.36 -10.12 0.91
CA LEU A 60 -7.42 -9.47 1.69
C LEU A 60 -7.44 -10.11 3.09
N TRP A 61 -7.18 -9.29 4.11
CA TRP A 61 -7.07 -9.78 5.49
C TRP A 61 -8.38 -9.65 6.27
N GLU A 62 -9.03 -8.49 6.17
CA GLU A 62 -10.22 -8.16 6.97
C GLU A 62 -11.13 -7.19 6.22
N VAL A 63 -12.44 -7.30 6.47
CA VAL A 63 -13.47 -6.37 5.99
C VAL A 63 -14.30 -5.94 7.20
N GLY A 64 -14.37 -4.63 7.46
CA GLY A 64 -15.17 -4.08 8.54
C GLY A 64 -16.64 -3.88 8.13
N TYR A 65 -17.57 -4.24 9.01
CA TYR A 65 -19.00 -4.01 8.87
C TYR A 65 -19.49 -3.10 10.02
N PRO A 66 -20.47 -2.21 9.81
CA PRO A 66 -20.92 -1.24 10.83
C PRO A 66 -21.31 -1.86 12.18
N ASP A 67 -22.00 -2.99 12.15
CA ASP A 67 -22.43 -3.74 13.35
C ASP A 67 -21.56 -4.99 13.61
N GLY A 68 -20.45 -5.11 12.88
CA GLY A 68 -19.51 -6.20 13.04
C GLY A 68 -18.60 -6.01 14.27
N PRO A 69 -17.90 -7.07 14.71
CA PRO A 69 -16.85 -6.91 15.71
C PRO A 69 -15.82 -5.89 15.22
N ALA A 70 -15.35 -5.02 16.13
CA ALA A 70 -14.35 -4.01 15.80
C ALA A 70 -13.13 -4.67 15.13
N PRO A 71 -12.59 -4.07 14.05
CA PRO A 71 -11.52 -4.69 13.31
C PRO A 71 -10.31 -4.94 14.21
N LYS A 72 -9.71 -6.12 14.10
CA LYS A 72 -8.59 -6.49 14.96
C LYS A 72 -7.39 -5.63 14.58
N ARG A 73 -7.13 -4.56 15.33
CA ARG A 73 -5.87 -3.80 15.21
C ARG A 73 -4.72 -4.77 15.44
N THR A 74 -4.04 -5.17 14.37
CA THR A 74 -2.81 -5.97 14.38
C THR A 74 -1.66 -5.13 14.91
N ALA A 75 -1.72 -4.74 16.18
CA ALA A 75 -0.54 -4.32 16.92
C ALA A 75 0.21 -5.58 17.35
N ARG A 76 0.98 -6.18 16.44
CA ARG A 76 2.07 -7.10 16.79
C ARG A 76 3.11 -7.14 15.68
N GLY A 77 4.00 -6.16 15.74
CA GLY A 77 5.34 -6.31 15.17
C GLY A 77 6.09 -7.35 15.98
N GLY A 78 6.57 -8.39 15.29
CA GLY A 78 7.65 -9.29 15.68
C GLY A 78 8.64 -9.34 14.53
#